data_AF-A0AAW4BM77-F1
#
_entry.id   AF-A0AAW4BM77-F1
#
_cell.length_a   1.000
_cell.length_b   1.000
_cell.length_c   1.000
_cell.angle_alpha   90.00
_cell.angle_beta   90.00
_cell.angle_gamma   90.00
#
_symmetry.space_group_name_H-M   'P 1'
#
loop_
_entity.id
_entity.type
_entity.pdbx_description
1 polymer ?
#
loop_
_entity_poly.entity_id
_entity_poly.type
_entity_poly.pdbx_seq_one_letter_code
_entity_poly.pdbx_strand_id
1 'polypeptide(L)'
;SFNKLSVPHPKVELYSRSDQQEQRYPSHRFMLVVDMKQAVMFSHRQEALGLYSNNRLLVKMIAEHIHSDIYLTEYEKLAPEKRCRIG
;
A
#
# COMPACT_ATOMS: atom_id res chain seq x y z
N SER A 1 -0.07 1.06 10.24
CA SER A 1 -0.30 -0.37 9.93
C SER A 1 -1.11 -0.45 8.65
N PHE A 2 -0.81 -1.38 7.74
CA PHE A 2 -1.69 -1.70 6.60
C PHE A 2 -2.45 -2.99 6.97
N ASN A 3 -3.62 -2.83 7.56
CA ASN A 3 -4.49 -3.93 7.95
C ASN A 3 -5.17 -4.54 6.71
N LYS A 4 -5.63 -5.79 6.83
CA LYS A 4 -6.28 -6.52 5.75
C LYS A 4 -7.63 -5.91 5.38
N LEU A 5 -7.77 -5.53 4.11
CA LEU A 5 -9.03 -5.07 3.52
C LEU A 5 -9.76 -6.23 2.84
N SER A 6 -11.08 -6.09 2.64
CA SER A 6 -11.82 -7.01 1.79
C SER A 6 -11.34 -6.90 0.35
N VAL A 7 -11.20 -8.04 -0.34
CA VAL A 7 -10.81 -8.06 -1.76
C VAL A 7 -12.00 -7.55 -2.58
N PRO A 8 -11.86 -6.41 -3.29
CA PRO A 8 -13.01 -5.82 -4.00
C PRO A 8 -13.34 -6.56 -5.31
N HIS A 9 -12.35 -7.23 -5.92
CA HIS A 9 -12.53 -7.93 -7.18
C HIS A 9 -11.43 -9.00 -7.37
N PRO A 10 -11.72 -10.18 -7.96
CA PRO A 10 -10.73 -11.28 -8.10
C PRO A 10 -9.48 -10.94 -8.91
N LYS A 11 -9.57 -9.95 -9.80
CA LYS A 11 -8.44 -9.45 -10.60
C LYS A 11 -7.58 -8.40 -9.90
N VAL A 12 -7.91 -8.03 -8.66
CA VAL A 12 -7.18 -7.04 -7.88
C VAL A 12 -6.32 -7.79 -6.87
N GLU A 13 -5.01 -7.68 -7.05
CA GLU A 13 -4.05 -8.13 -6.05
C GLU A 13 -4.03 -7.10 -4.91
N LEU A 14 -4.38 -7.55 -3.71
CA LEU A 14 -4.38 -6.72 -2.51
C LEU A 14 -3.28 -7.18 -1.57
N TYR A 15 -2.45 -6.22 -1.17
CA TYR A 15 -1.40 -6.45 -0.19
C TYR A 15 -1.73 -5.83 1.16
N SER A 16 -1.40 -6.52 2.25
CA SER A 16 -1.60 -6.04 3.60
C SER A 16 -0.45 -6.51 4.48
N ARG A 17 0.03 -5.62 5.35
CA ARG A 17 1.15 -5.93 6.25
C ARG A 17 0.73 -6.71 7.49
N SER A 18 -0.55 -6.66 7.84
CA SER A 18 -1.14 -7.35 8.98
C SER A 18 -2.31 -8.20 8.53
N ASP A 19 -2.47 -9.37 9.15
CA ASP A 19 -3.66 -10.22 8.97
C ASP A 19 -4.88 -9.70 9.73
N GLN A 20 -4.70 -8.70 10.61
CA GLN A 20 -5.80 -8.03 11.28
C GLN A 20 -6.65 -7.30 10.25
N GLN A 21 -7.96 -7.50 10.32
CA GLN A 21 -8.90 -6.81 9.47
C GLN A 21 -8.93 -5.31 9.80
N GLU A 22 -8.96 -4.45 8.78
CA GLU A 22 -9.06 -3.01 9.00
C GLU A 22 -10.42 -2.67 9.63
N GLN A 23 -10.39 -1.97 10.75
CA GLN A 23 -11.59 -1.51 11.45
C GLN A 23 -11.77 0.01 11.34
N ARG A 24 -10.72 0.74 10.95
CA ARG A 24 -10.74 2.20 10.86
C ARG A 24 -11.00 2.64 9.41
N TYR A 25 -12.14 3.29 9.21
CA TYR A 25 -12.50 3.92 7.95
C TYR A 25 -12.69 5.45 8.12
N PRO A 26 -12.16 6.28 7.20
CA PRO A 26 -11.29 5.93 6.08
C PRO A 26 -9.87 5.57 6.54
N SER A 27 -9.22 4.64 5.83
CA SER A 27 -7.85 4.22 6.13
C SER A 27 -6.86 5.36 5.91
N HIS A 28 -5.73 5.31 6.62
CA HIS A 28 -4.71 6.38 6.61
C HIS A 28 -4.10 6.64 5.24
N ARG A 29 -3.77 5.58 4.48
CA ARG A 29 -3.15 5.66 3.16
C ARG A 29 -3.61 4.51 2.27
N PHE A 30 -3.82 4.79 0.99
CA PHE A 30 -4.16 3.81 -0.05
C PHE A 30 -3.36 4.14 -1.32
N MET A 31 -2.81 3.11 -1.96
CA MET A 31 -2.05 3.25 -3.21
C MET A 31 -2.49 2.15 -4.17
N LEU A 32 -2.69 2.51 -5.44
CA LEU A 32 -3.11 1.61 -6.51
C LEU A 32 -2.33 1.96 -7.77
N VAL A 33 -1.82 0.93 -8.44
CA VAL A 33 -1.26 1.03 -9.80
C VAL A 33 -2.04 0.09 -10.70
N VAL A 34 -2.48 0.58 -11.86
CA VAL A 34 -3.24 -0.19 -12.86
C VAL A 34 -2.42 -0.28 -14.14
N ASP A 35 -2.09 -1.51 -14.53
CA ASP A 35 -1.36 -1.87 -15.76
C ASP A 35 -0.08 -1.06 -16.01
N MET A 36 0.57 -0.56 -14.96
CA MET A 36 1.72 0.35 -15.06
C MET A 36 1.45 1.61 -15.92
N LYS A 37 0.17 1.99 -16.06
CA LYS A 37 -0.28 3.15 -16.87
C LYS A 37 -0.90 4.25 -16.02
N GLN A 38 -1.53 3.88 -14.92
CA GLN A 38 -2.24 4.80 -14.03
C GLN A 38 -1.88 4.50 -12.59
N ALA A 39 -1.84 5.54 -11.77
CA ALA A 39 -1.64 5.44 -10.34
C ALA A 39 -2.66 6.31 -9.60
N VAL A 40 -3.17 5.78 -8.49
CA VAL A 40 -3.97 6.51 -7.51
C VAL A 40 -3.25 6.42 -6.17
N MET A 41 -3.13 7.56 -5.51
CA MET A 41 -2.69 7.64 -4.13
C MET A 41 -3.73 8.40 -3.33
N PHE A 42 -3.99 7.93 -2.13
CA PHE A 42 -4.88 8.58 -1.20
C PHE A 42 -4.23 8.62 0.17
N SER A 43 -4.39 9.74 0.86
CA SER A 43 -3.95 9.92 2.23
C SER A 43 -5.04 10.63 3.01
N HIS A 44 -5.33 10.12 4.20
CA HIS A 44 -6.22 10.73 5.15
C HIS A 44 -5.47 11.00 6.46
N ARG A 45 -5.19 12.29 6.72
CA ARG A 45 -4.65 12.76 8.00
C ARG A 45 -5.61 13.75 8.65
N GLN A 46 -5.40 15.05 8.46
CA GLN A 46 -6.36 16.10 8.83
C GLN A 46 -7.43 16.28 7.74
N GLU A 47 -7.02 16.13 6.48
CA GLU A 47 -7.89 16.16 5.31
C GLU A 47 -7.71 14.88 4.47
N ALA A 48 -8.73 14.54 3.70
CA ALA A 48 -8.71 13.44 2.75
C ALA A 48 -8.26 13.96 1.38
N LEU A 49 -7.01 13.66 1.00
CA LEU A 49 -6.44 14.09 -0.28
C LEU A 49 -6.12 12.87 -1.15
N GLY A 50 -6.51 12.95 -2.42
CA GLY A 50 -6.19 11.96 -3.44
C GLY A 50 -5.42 12.57 -4.60
N LEU A 51 -4.49 11.81 -5.17
CA LEU A 51 -3.82 12.11 -6.42
C LEU A 51 -4.09 10.98 -7.40
N TYR A 52 -4.65 11.31 -8.56
CA TYR A 52 -4.71 10.43 -9.73
C TYR A 52 -3.71 10.93 -10.76
N SER A 53 -2.91 10.02 -11.32
CA SER A 53 -1.91 10.39 -12.33
C SER A 53 -1.69 9.27 -13.34
N ASN A 54 -1.45 9.66 -14.59
CA ASN A 54 -0.90 8.83 -15.65
C ASN A 54 0.52 9.27 -16.05
N ASN A 55 1.13 10.17 -15.27
CA ASN A 55 2.51 10.57 -15.52
C ASN A 55 3.43 9.36 -15.30
N ARG A 56 4.19 8.99 -16.34
CA ARG A 56 5.01 7.77 -16.34
C ARG A 56 6.00 7.71 -15.18
N LEU A 57 6.57 8.84 -14.76
CA LEU A 57 7.51 8.88 -13.64
C LEU A 57 6.78 8.61 -12.32
N LEU A 58 5.64 9.27 -12.08
CA LEU A 58 4.83 9.04 -10.89
C LEU A 58 4.37 7.58 -10.80
N VAL A 59 3.84 7.03 -11.89
CA VAL A 59 3.39 5.63 -11.92
C VAL A 59 4.52 4.66 -11.55
N LYS A 60 5.74 4.88 -12.08
CA LYS A 60 6.91 4.05 -11.73
C LYS A 60 7.32 4.21 -10.27
N MET A 61 7.33 5.43 -9.75
CA MET A 61 7.68 5.68 -8.34
C MET A 61 6.71 4.99 -7.39
N ILE A 62 5.40 5.02 -7.69
CA ILE A 62 4.40 4.38 -6.84
C ILE A 62 4.46 2.86 -6.94
N ALA A 63 4.66 2.31 -8.14
CA ALA A 63 4.86 0.87 -8.31
C ALA A 63 6.07 0.37 -7.50
N GLU A 64 7.21 1.07 -7.59
CA GLU A 64 8.42 0.71 -6.85
C GLU A 64 8.23 0.83 -5.34
N HIS A 65 7.49 1.84 -4.89
CA HIS A 65 7.16 2.00 -3.48
C HIS A 65 6.28 0.86 -2.96
N ILE A 66 5.25 0.45 -3.71
CA ILE A 66 4.42 -0.72 -3.37
C ILE A 66 5.27 -1.99 -3.32
N HIS A 67 6.13 -2.20 -4.32
CA HIS A 67 7.04 -3.36 -4.34
C HIS A 67 7.96 -3.37 -3.11
N SER A 68 8.62 -2.25 -2.81
CA SER A 68 9.50 -2.12 -1.65
C SER A 68 8.78 -2.46 -0.34
N ASP A 69 7.54 -1.98 -0.19
CA ASP A 69 6.70 -2.26 0.97
C ASP A 69 6.34 -3.74 1.11
N ILE A 70 6.08 -4.43 -0.01
CA ILE A 70 5.85 -5.88 -0.06
C ILE A 70 7.13 -6.61 0.35
N TYR A 71 8.24 -6.35 -0.33
CA TYR A 71 9.53 -7.03 -0.09
C TYR A 71 9.98 -6.90 1.37
N LEU A 72 9.96 -5.69 1.92
CA LEU A 72 10.40 -5.47 3.30
C LEU A 72 9.52 -6.20 4.30
N THR A 73 8.21 -6.20 4.07
CA THR A 73 7.28 -6.87 4.98
C THR A 73 7.41 -8.39 4.90
N GLU A 74 7.60 -8.97 3.71
CA GLU A 74 7.86 -10.41 3.56
C GLU A 74 9.22 -10.79 4.18
N TYR A 75 10.25 -9.96 4.00
CA TYR A 75 11.53 -10.16 4.67
C TYR A 75 11.43 -10.12 6.20
N GLU A 76 10.66 -9.18 6.75
CA GLU A 76 10.39 -9.11 8.19
C GLU A 76 9.62 -10.34 8.72
N LYS A 77 8.78 -10.98 7.90
CA LYS A 77 8.11 -12.23 8.27
C LYS A 77 9.09 -13.40 8.32
N LEU A 78 10.09 -13.42 7.44
CA LEU A 78 11.11 -14.46 7.37
C LEU A 78 12.19 -14.34 8.47
N ALA A 79 12.50 -13.12 8.91
CA ALA A 79 13.50 -12.85 9.96
C ALA A 79 12.95 -11.90 11.04
N PRO A 80 12.02 -12.35 11.91
CA PRO A 80 11.35 -11.51 12.89
C PRO A 80 12.30 -10.82 13.87
N GLU A 81 13.42 -11.46 14.21
CA GLU A 81 14.47 -10.98 15.10
C GLU A 81 15.27 -9.81 14.52
N LYS A 82 15.23 -9.61 13.20
CA LYS A 82 15.90 -8.50 12.49
C LYS A 82 14.98 -7.31 12.22
N ARG A 83 13.78 -7.29 12.80
CA ARG A 83 12.84 -6.16 12.68
C ARG A 83 13.45 -4.89 13.25
N CYS A 84 13.90 -4.00 12.37
CA CYS A 84 14.30 -2.64 12.74
C CYS A 84 13.12 -1.70 12.44
N ARG A 85 12.46 -1.22 13.50
CA ARG A 85 11.40 -0.20 13.39
C ARG A 85 11.99 1.15 13.77
N ILE A 86 12.04 2.08 12.83
CA ILE A 86 12.25 3.49 13.15
C ILE A 86 10.88 4.03 13.58
N GLY A 87 10.75 4.33 14.86
CA GLY A 87 9.54 4.86 15.49
C GLY A 87 9.34 6.34 15.22
#